data_AF-A0A074L2R1-F1
#
_entry.id   AF-A0A074L2R1-F1
#
_cell.length_a   1.000
_cell.length_b   1.000
_cell.length_c   1.000
_cell.angle_alpha   90.00
_cell.angle_beta   90.00
_cell.angle_gamma   90.00
#
_symmetry.space_group_name_H-M   'P 1'
#
loop_
_entity.id
_entity.type
_entity.pdbx_description
1 polymer ?
#
loop_
_entity_poly.entity_id
_entity_poly.type
_entity_poly.pdbx_seq_one_letter_code
_entity_poly.pdbx_strand_id
1 'polypeptide(L)'
;MLLQRGSNQKTRIIYEEGEQLVYRQKGMDYFYEDVIREIHADFIVLAENIIKPEEIEIIDIRAKDERNHTIRNISALAFSAGALVLTAETINSLYMDGSLRYSTGGLILAGSLFGGSAIISLSKYRYFRPGGRNKIQLIQLED
;
A
#
# COMPACT_ATOMS: atom_id res chain seq x y z
N MET A 1 -8.75 5.78 -15.91
CA MET A 1 -8.25 6.92 -15.11
C MET A 1 -6.81 6.67 -14.68
N LEU A 2 -5.93 7.68 -14.77
CA LEU A 2 -4.53 7.62 -14.34
C LEU A 2 -4.26 8.58 -13.17
N LEU A 3 -3.61 8.08 -12.13
CA LEU A 3 -3.04 8.90 -11.05
C LEU A 3 -1.54 9.04 -11.28
N GLN A 4 -1.10 10.25 -11.65
CA GLN A 4 0.28 10.53 -11.98
C GLN A 4 0.94 11.41 -10.90
N ARG A 5 2.13 11.00 -10.44
CA ARG A 5 2.97 11.75 -9.50
C ARG A 5 4.13 12.40 -10.25
N GLY A 6 4.02 13.69 -10.56
CA GLY A 6 5.02 14.42 -11.31
C GLY A 6 5.20 13.89 -12.73
N SER A 7 6.43 13.93 -13.25
CA SER A 7 6.78 13.39 -14.57
C SER A 7 7.04 11.88 -14.59
N ASN A 8 6.97 11.20 -13.44
CA ASN A 8 7.34 9.80 -13.33
C ASN A 8 6.21 8.86 -13.78
N GLN A 9 6.34 8.33 -14.99
CA GLN A 9 5.39 7.36 -15.56
C GLN A 9 5.47 5.97 -14.93
N LYS A 10 6.59 5.60 -14.29
CA LYS A 10 6.75 4.26 -13.68
C LYS A 10 5.90 4.07 -12.43
N THR A 11 5.57 5.16 -11.75
CA THR A 11 4.80 5.13 -10.49
C THR A 11 3.35 5.59 -10.69
N ARG A 12 2.88 5.59 -11.94
CA ARG A 12 1.47 5.90 -12.23
C ARG A 12 0.59 4.77 -11.71
N ILE A 13 -0.56 5.12 -11.17
CA ILE A 13 -1.59 4.16 -10.80
C ILE A 13 -2.69 4.24 -11.84
N ILE A 14 -3.09 3.11 -12.41
CA ILE A 14 -4.10 3.01 -13.46
C ILE A 14 -5.36 2.42 -12.85
N TYR A 15 -6.49 3.10 -13.01
CA TYR A 15 -7.81 2.60 -12.69
C TYR A 15 -8.58 2.36 -13.99
N GLU A 16 -9.21 1.20 -14.10
CA GLU A 16 -10.01 0.76 -15.25
C GLU A 16 -11.50 0.72 -14.90
N GLU A 17 -12.34 0.62 -15.92
CA GLU A 17 -13.77 0.40 -15.72
C GLU A 17 -14.01 -0.97 -15.06
N GLY A 18 -14.99 -1.03 -14.16
CA GLY A 18 -15.24 -2.16 -13.28
C GLY A 18 -14.39 -2.19 -12.01
N GLU A 19 -13.37 -1.34 -11.87
CA GLU A 19 -12.55 -1.30 -10.67
C GLU A 19 -13.15 -0.45 -9.55
N GLN A 20 -12.86 -0.85 -8.31
CA GLN A 20 -13.26 -0.12 -7.12
C GLN A 20 -12.38 1.12 -6.90
N LEU A 21 -13.04 2.25 -6.63
CA LEU A 21 -12.44 3.53 -6.27
C LEU A 21 -12.87 3.93 -4.86
N VAL A 22 -11.87 4.16 -4.00
CA VAL A 22 -12.10 4.72 -2.66
C VAL A 22 -11.58 6.15 -2.64
N TYR A 23 -12.47 7.12 -2.44
CA TYR A 23 -12.14 8.54 -2.62
C TYR A 23 -12.86 9.43 -1.62
N ARG A 24 -12.35 10.64 -1.43
CA ARG A 24 -12.96 11.70 -0.64
C ARG A 24 -13.08 12.96 -1.48
N GLN A 25 -14.27 13.55 -1.47
CA GLN A 25 -14.54 14.80 -2.16
C GLN A 25 -14.14 16.01 -1.31
N LYS A 26 -13.85 17.14 -1.98
CA LYS A 26 -13.59 18.42 -1.31
C LYS A 26 -14.77 18.82 -0.43
N GLY A 27 -14.50 19.15 0.82
CA GLY A 27 -15.53 19.58 1.78
C GLY A 27 -16.19 18.43 2.55
N MET A 28 -15.90 17.17 2.21
CA MET A 28 -16.40 15.99 2.93
C MET A 28 -15.30 15.45 3.85
N ASP A 29 -15.69 14.88 5.00
CA ASP A 29 -14.77 14.33 6.00
C ASP A 29 -14.68 12.79 5.97
N TYR A 30 -15.55 12.12 5.21
CA TYR A 30 -15.59 10.67 5.04
C TYR A 30 -15.18 10.22 3.62
N PHE A 31 -14.82 8.94 3.48
CA PHE A 31 -14.51 8.30 2.21
C PHE A 31 -15.74 7.61 1.63
N TYR A 32 -15.88 7.69 0.31
CA TYR A 32 -16.79 6.89 -0.50
C TYR A 32 -16.04 5.69 -1.05
N GLU A 33 -16.75 4.58 -1.20
CA GLU A 33 -16.29 3.35 -1.84
C GLU A 33 -17.28 3.01 -2.93
N ASP A 34 -16.85 3.06 -4.18
CA ASP A 34 -17.73 2.91 -5.33
C ASP A 34 -16.99 2.20 -6.48
N VAL A 35 -17.71 1.74 -7.51
CA VAL A 35 -17.16 1.07 -8.69
C VAL A 35 -17.21 2.01 -9.88
N ILE A 36 -16.10 2.12 -10.60
CA ILE A 36 -16.03 2.88 -11.85
C ILE A 36 -16.85 2.17 -12.91
N ARG A 37 -17.88 2.84 -13.44
CA ARG A 37 -18.71 2.32 -14.54
C ARG A 37 -18.17 2.75 -15.89
N GLU A 38 -17.95 4.06 -16.04
CA GLU A 38 -17.49 4.66 -17.30
C GLU A 38 -16.49 5.78 -17.01
N ILE A 39 -15.48 5.91 -17.87
CA ILE A 39 -14.48 6.98 -17.78
C ILE A 39 -14.59 7.87 -19.03
N HIS A 40 -15.06 9.10 -18.84
CA HIS A 40 -15.08 10.12 -19.89
C HIS A 40 -13.91 11.09 -19.73
N ALA A 41 -13.72 11.98 -20.72
CA ALA A 41 -12.63 12.96 -20.69
C ALA A 41 -12.67 13.92 -19.49
N ASP A 42 -13.88 14.30 -19.03
CA ASP A 42 -14.07 15.36 -18.03
C ASP A 42 -14.62 14.87 -16.69
N PHE A 43 -15.21 13.66 -16.66
CA PHE A 43 -15.84 13.10 -15.47
C PHE A 43 -15.78 11.57 -15.47
N ILE A 44 -16.01 10.99 -14.29
CA ILE A 44 -16.08 9.55 -14.08
C ILE A 44 -17.50 9.23 -13.63
N VAL A 45 -18.12 8.26 -14.29
CA VAL A 45 -19.39 7.67 -13.84
C VAL A 45 -19.05 6.53 -12.90
N LEU A 46 -19.53 6.63 -11.67
CA LEU A 46 -19.47 5.58 -10.67
C LEU A 46 -20.84 4.90 -10.56
N ALA A 47 -20.96 3.82 -9.77
CA ALA A 47 -22.23 3.11 -9.68
C ALA A 47 -23.32 3.96 -8.98
N GLU A 48 -22.94 4.80 -8.02
CA GLU A 48 -23.87 5.62 -7.25
C GLU A 48 -23.68 7.13 -7.46
N ASN A 49 -22.67 7.55 -8.23
CA ASN A 49 -22.31 8.97 -8.35
C ASN A 49 -21.65 9.32 -9.69
N ILE A 50 -21.61 10.60 -10.02
CA ILE A 50 -20.81 11.14 -11.13
C ILE A 50 -19.90 12.21 -10.57
N ILE A 51 -18.59 12.09 -10.81
CA ILE A 51 -17.60 12.97 -10.17
C ILE A 51 -16.60 13.52 -11.19
N LYS A 52 -16.22 14.78 -11.01
CA LYS A 52 -15.11 15.37 -11.75
C LYS A 52 -13.79 15.17 -11.00
N PRO A 53 -12.65 15.03 -11.69
CA PRO A 53 -11.34 14.91 -11.05
C PRO A 53 -11.02 16.04 -10.08
N GLU A 54 -11.51 17.25 -10.37
CA GLU A 54 -11.28 18.44 -9.55
C GLU A 54 -12.04 18.42 -8.23
N GLU A 55 -13.10 17.62 -8.11
CA GLU A 55 -13.90 17.48 -6.88
C GLU A 55 -13.25 16.48 -5.91
N ILE A 56 -12.33 15.65 -6.39
CA ILE A 56 -11.61 14.66 -5.60
C ILE A 56 -10.48 15.36 -4.82
N GLU A 57 -10.52 15.24 -3.50
CA GLU A 57 -9.49 15.73 -2.60
C GLU A 57 -8.44 14.64 -2.32
N ILE A 58 -8.88 13.41 -2.07
CA ILE A 58 -8.02 12.29 -1.70
C ILE A 58 -8.54 11.01 -2.37
N ILE A 59 -7.62 10.19 -2.89
CA ILE A 59 -7.90 8.81 -3.29
C ILE A 59 -7.12 7.89 -2.36
N ASP A 60 -7.79 6.89 -1.79
CA ASP A 60 -7.13 5.79 -1.09
C ASP A 60 -6.56 4.81 -2.11
N ILE A 61 -5.25 4.58 -2.00
CA ILE A 61 -4.48 3.77 -2.93
C ILE A 61 -3.83 2.57 -2.23
N ARG A 62 -4.23 2.27 -0.99
CA ARG A 62 -3.61 1.21 -0.19
C ARG A 62 -3.62 -0.14 -0.91
N ALA A 63 -4.77 -0.49 -1.50
CA ALA A 63 -4.96 -1.73 -2.23
C ALA A 63 -4.45 -1.67 -3.68
N LYS A 64 -4.33 -0.47 -4.27
CA LYS A 64 -4.07 -0.28 -5.69
C LYS A 64 -2.60 -0.01 -6.04
N ASP A 65 -1.82 0.58 -5.14
CA ASP A 65 -0.41 0.88 -5.38
C ASP A 65 0.44 -0.39 -5.20
N GLU A 66 0.96 -0.95 -6.30
CA GLU A 66 1.76 -2.19 -6.31
C GLU A 66 2.98 -2.13 -5.38
N ARG A 67 3.51 -0.93 -5.12
CA ARG A 67 4.64 -0.76 -4.19
C ARG A 67 4.27 -1.17 -2.77
N ASN A 68 3.00 -1.05 -2.39
CA ASN A 68 2.53 -1.54 -1.09
C ASN A 68 2.58 -3.07 -1.01
N HIS A 69 2.41 -3.78 -2.12
CA HIS A 69 2.60 -5.23 -2.18
C HIS A 69 4.06 -5.58 -1.92
N THR A 70 4.99 -4.89 -2.58
CA THR A 70 6.44 -5.06 -2.33
C THR A 70 6.81 -4.75 -0.88
N ILE A 71 6.36 -3.62 -0.34
CA ILE A 71 6.61 -3.24 1.07
C ILE A 71 6.04 -4.29 2.02
N ARG A 72 4.82 -4.79 1.76
CA ARG A 72 4.21 -5.85 2.56
C ARG A 72 5.06 -7.11 2.54
N ASN A 73 5.50 -7.56 1.37
CA ASN A 73 6.28 -8.78 1.24
C ASN A 73 7.64 -8.66 1.93
N ILE A 74 8.35 -7.54 1.76
CA ILE A 74 9.62 -7.31 2.45
C ILE A 74 9.42 -7.28 3.98
N SER A 75 8.38 -6.60 4.48
CA SER A 75 8.09 -6.58 5.92
C SER A 75 7.76 -7.98 6.45
N ALA A 76 6.99 -8.77 5.72
CA ALA A 76 6.64 -10.14 6.10
C ALA A 76 7.87 -11.07 6.09
N LEU A 77 8.77 -10.91 5.10
CA LEU A 77 10.03 -11.67 5.03
C LEU A 77 10.93 -11.35 6.23
N ALA A 78 11.14 -10.07 6.55
CA ALA A 78 11.94 -9.66 7.69
C ALA A 78 11.37 -10.18 9.02
N PHE A 79 10.05 -10.07 9.20
CA PHE A 79 9.38 -10.62 10.37
C PHE A 79 9.56 -12.14 10.47
N SER A 80 9.34 -12.86 9.37
CA SER A 80 9.47 -14.32 9.32
C SER A 80 10.91 -14.76 9.62
N ALA A 81 11.91 -14.03 9.10
CA ALA A 81 13.32 -14.29 9.40
C ALA A 81 13.60 -14.13 10.91
N GLY A 82 13.04 -13.11 11.57
CA GLY A 82 13.17 -12.94 13.02
C GLY A 82 12.58 -14.12 13.80
N ALA A 83 11.40 -14.60 13.39
CA ALA A 83 10.78 -15.77 13.99
C ALA A 83 11.60 -17.05 13.78
N LEU A 84 12.19 -17.23 12.60
CA LEU A 84 13.08 -18.37 12.30
C LEU A 84 14.35 -18.34 13.15
N VAL A 85 14.95 -17.16 13.35
CA VAL A 85 16.13 -17.01 14.23
C VAL A 85 15.79 -17.46 15.65
N LEU A 86 14.67 -16.99 16.22
CA LEU A 86 14.25 -17.43 17.55
C LEU A 86 13.98 -18.93 17.62
N THR A 87 13.28 -19.47 16.61
CA THR A 87 12.98 -20.91 16.55
C THR A 87 14.25 -21.75 16.50
N ALA A 88 15.23 -21.33 15.69
CA ALA A 88 16.53 -22.00 15.60
C ALA A 88 17.29 -21.95 16.93
N GLU A 89 17.28 -20.81 17.64
CA GLU A 89 17.88 -20.71 18.97
C GLU A 89 17.17 -21.58 20.01
N THR A 90 15.84 -21.67 19.97
CA THR A 90 15.06 -22.56 20.84
C THR A 90 15.45 -24.02 20.60
N ILE A 91 15.49 -24.47 19.34
CA ILE A 91 15.86 -25.84 18.99
C ILE A 91 17.30 -26.13 19.43
N ASN A 92 18.23 -25.22 19.12
CA ASN A 92 19.64 -25.41 19.43
C ASN A 92 19.89 -25.47 20.94
N SER A 93 19.25 -24.60 21.73
CA SER A 93 19.40 -24.58 23.19
C SER A 93 18.79 -25.79 23.88
N LEU A 94 17.62 -26.25 23.44
CA LEU A 94 17.02 -27.48 23.97
C LEU A 94 17.87 -28.72 23.65
N TYR A 95 18.46 -28.78 22.45
CA TYR A 95 19.28 -29.93 22.03
C TYR A 95 20.67 -29.96 22.67
N MET A 96 21.33 -28.81 22.80
CA MET A 96 22.70 -28.72 23.36
C MET A 96 22.72 -28.57 24.88
N ASP A 97 21.87 -27.69 25.42
CA ASP A 97 21.94 -27.26 26.82
C ASP A 97 20.85 -27.89 27.70
N GLY A 98 19.92 -28.65 27.11
CA GLY A 98 18.77 -29.26 27.80
C GLY A 98 17.84 -28.25 28.47
N SER A 99 17.99 -26.95 28.15
CA SER A 99 17.30 -25.84 28.81
C SER A 99 17.07 -24.70 27.81
N LEU A 100 16.01 -23.92 28.03
CA LEU A 100 15.70 -22.78 27.18
C LEU A 100 16.68 -21.64 27.45
N ARG A 101 17.53 -21.35 26.47
CA ARG A 101 18.54 -20.30 26.57
C ARG A 101 18.72 -19.62 25.22
N TYR A 102 18.51 -18.32 25.18
CA TYR A 102 18.72 -17.52 23.98
C TYR A 102 20.05 -16.78 24.06
N SER A 103 20.77 -16.72 22.95
CA SER A 103 22.00 -15.94 22.89
C SER A 103 21.65 -14.46 22.80
N THR A 104 22.46 -13.61 23.43
CA THR A 104 22.30 -12.16 23.32
C THR A 104 22.36 -11.71 21.85
N GLY A 105 23.21 -12.34 21.04
CA GLY A 105 23.32 -12.06 19.61
C GLY A 105 22.05 -12.42 18.83
N GLY A 106 21.46 -13.59 19.08
CA GLY A 106 20.22 -14.03 18.43
C GLY A 106 19.01 -13.20 18.83
N LEU A 107 18.90 -12.82 20.11
CA LEU A 107 17.86 -11.88 20.56
C LEU A 107 18.00 -10.51 19.91
N ILE A 108 19.22 -9.97 19.83
CA ILE A 108 19.48 -8.69 19.15
C ILE A 108 19.10 -8.80 17.67
N LEU A 109 19.50 -9.88 16.99
CA LEU A 109 19.21 -10.08 15.57
C LEU A 109 17.69 -10.21 15.32
N ALA A 110 17.01 -11.07 16.07
CA ALA A 110 15.57 -11.26 15.96
C ALA A 110 14.81 -9.96 16.28
N GLY A 111 15.18 -9.27 17.36
CA GLY A 111 14.62 -7.98 17.73
C GLY A 111 14.81 -6.91 16.64
N SER A 112 15.98 -6.89 16.00
CA SER A 112 16.28 -5.98 14.89
C SER A 112 15.44 -6.30 13.66
N LEU A 113 15.24 -7.58 13.34
CA LEU A 113 14.41 -8.03 12.23
C LEU A 113 12.94 -7.66 12.45
N PHE A 114 12.41 -7.88 13.66
CA PHE A 114 11.05 -7.46 14.01
C PHE A 114 10.90 -5.94 13.97
N GLY A 115 11.81 -5.19 14.60
CA GLY A 115 11.79 -3.73 14.58
C GLY A 115 11.87 -3.17 13.16
N GLY A 116 12.79 -3.70 12.34
CA GLY A 116 12.92 -3.35 10.92
C GLY A 116 11.65 -3.65 10.13
N SER A 117 11.03 -4.80 10.35
CA SER A 117 9.77 -5.17 9.68
C SER A 117 8.64 -4.18 9.98
N ALA A 118 8.53 -3.70 11.22
CA ALA A 118 7.53 -2.73 11.63
C ALA A 118 7.77 -1.38 10.94
N ILE A 119 9.02 -0.89 10.95
CA ILE A 119 9.40 0.36 10.30
C ILE A 119 9.11 0.31 8.80
N ILE A 120 9.47 -0.79 8.12
CA ILE A 120 9.18 -0.98 6.69
C ILE A 120 7.66 -0.94 6.45
N SER A 121 6.86 -1.62 7.26
CA SER A 121 5.40 -1.64 7.12
C SER A 121 4.75 -0.25 7.25
N LEU A 122 5.35 0.67 8.03
CA LEU A 122 4.87 2.04 8.18
C LEU A 122 5.08 2.91 6.91
N SER A 123 6.01 2.54 6.04
CA SER A 123 6.34 3.28 4.81
C SER A 123 5.32 3.12 3.66
N LYS A 124 4.25 2.35 3.87
CA LYS A 124 3.21 2.10 2.84
C LYS A 124 2.54 3.40 2.38
N TYR A 125 2.35 3.52 1.07
CA TYR A 125 1.64 4.62 0.45
C TYR A 125 0.13 4.47 0.68
N ARG A 126 -0.49 5.40 1.41
CA ARG A 126 -1.91 5.30 1.77
C ARG A 126 -2.82 6.12 0.87
N TYR A 127 -2.40 7.35 0.59
CA TYR A 127 -3.26 8.34 -0.03
C TYR A 127 -2.58 8.98 -1.24
N PHE A 128 -3.35 9.19 -2.29
CA PHE A 128 -3.02 10.07 -3.40
C PHE A 128 -3.81 11.36 -3.24
N ARG A 129 -3.12 12.50 -3.25
CA ARG A 129 -3.73 13.83 -3.16
C ARG A 129 -3.47 14.59 -4.46
N PRO A 130 -4.50 14.89 -5.27
CA PRO A 130 -4.36 15.74 -6.43
C PRO A 130 -3.89 17.14 -6.03
N GLY A 131 -2.99 17.73 -6.81
CA GLY A 131 -2.44 19.07 -6.53
C GLY A 131 -0.94 19.18 -6.76
N GLY A 132 -0.50 20.38 -7.15
CA GLY A 132 0.90 20.66 -7.49
C GLY A 132 1.40 19.76 -8.61
N ARG A 133 2.29 18.82 -8.29
CA ARG A 133 2.85 17.85 -9.25
C ARG A 133 1.99 16.59 -9.43
N ASN A 134 1.00 16.36 -8.57
CA ASN A 134 0.13 15.19 -8.64
C ASN A 134 -1.11 15.51 -9.48
N LYS A 135 -1.39 14.71 -10.50
CA LYS A 135 -2.51 14.94 -11.42
C LYS A 135 -3.33 13.67 -11.59
N ILE A 136 -4.64 13.84 -11.66
CA ILE A 136 -5.56 12.82 -12.17
C ILE A 136 -5.74 13.11 -13.66
N GLN A 137 -5.58 12.10 -14.51
CA GLN A 137 -5.87 12.19 -15.93
C GLN A 137 -6.96 11.18 -16.27
N LEU A 138 -7.99 11.63 -16.96
CA LEU A 138 -8.99 10.74 -17.52
C LEU A 138 -8.61 10.48 -18.98
N ILE A 139 -8.57 9.20 -19.33
CA ILE A 139 -8.28 8.75 -20.68
C ILE A 139 -9.41 7.79 -21.01
N GLN A 140 -10.17 8.15 -22.04
CA GLN A 140 -11.14 7.25 -22.64
C GLN A 140 -10.36 6.31 -23.56
N LEU A 141 -10.53 5.01 -23.38
CA LEU A 141 -10.08 4.04 -24.37
C LEU A 141 -11.13 4.06 -25.48
N GLU A 142 -10.77 4.59 -26.64
CA GLU A 142 -11.56 4.41 -27.86
C GLU A 142 -11.38 2.96 -28.33
N ASP A 143 -12.49 2.25 -28.56
CA ASP A 143 -12.52 0.92 -29.18
C ASP A 143 -12.20 0.97 -30.68
#